data_AF-A0A958SGR6-F1
#
_entry.id   AF-A0A958SGR6-F1
#
_cell.length_a   1.000
_cell.length_b   1.000
_cell.length_c   1.000
_cell.angle_alpha   90.00
_cell.angle_beta   90.00
_cell.angle_gamma   90.00
#
_symmetry.space_group_name_H-M   'P 1'
#
loop_
_entity.id
_entity.type
_entity.pdbx_description
1 polymer ?
#
loop_
_entity_poly.entity_id
_entity_poly.type
_entity_poly.pdbx_seq_one_letter_code
_entity_poly.pdbx_strand_id
1 'polypeptide(L)'
;MKLASYMLILLLNASMCLSAFAKTATIEWKSFSLAVKYQLQIQRGTNTVVDTTLDKKATKWSGNLDPGAYKYRIRVYDRVGRPGKWSDYFGLVVKPDAPKPTLVENAEMYPDADGNIVLAWEEVPNVEEYRVVILRRSKKVYQKTVKQSRAVIGKIPPGEYTWQVQGLLPGEKATRGPASTNTTSGDLSAPRRFAVQKYLYIPPARLGIFSASGPYNYYVQTTESGNISAFGMSAGASGDVWLGQRVFMDSTLENQFFKIEGDITDLRDWRLHVNYALLRATGSSRWELGLGLGPRTREYMRIQTSSGAYAGRSKHNLLAADFQLRLRHFMSRGLVMGLEFNYLMGMFLIGENNGVVANNPSKLLGNMSVKLTGQLLLSDRWEVELALSGHRDSLTFSGNGITGTASIENLLLRGYASLNFRF
;
A
#
# COMPACT_ATOMS: atom_id res chain seq x y z
N MET A 1 -8.77 8.92 59.42
CA MET A 1 -9.75 8.15 58.61
C MET A 1 -9.74 8.65 57.17
N LYS A 2 -8.92 8.07 56.28
CA LYS A 2 -9.08 8.12 54.80
C LYS A 2 -7.99 7.31 54.07
N LEU A 3 -7.63 6.14 54.61
CA LEU A 3 -6.66 5.22 53.98
C LEU A 3 -7.15 3.76 53.96
N ALA A 4 -8.33 3.47 54.52
CA ALA A 4 -8.89 2.12 54.57
C ALA A 4 -9.87 1.79 53.42
N SER A 5 -10.22 2.74 52.54
CA SER A 5 -11.26 2.54 51.51
C SER A 5 -10.73 2.28 50.09
N TYR A 6 -9.42 2.32 49.85
CA TYR A 6 -8.84 1.96 48.54
C TYR A 6 -8.17 0.56 48.53
N MET A 7 -7.99 -0.08 49.70
CA MET A 7 -7.47 -1.45 49.79
C MET A 7 -8.55 -2.54 49.67
N LEU A 8 -9.82 -2.18 49.46
CA LEU A 8 -10.94 -3.13 49.38
C LEU A 8 -11.47 -3.38 47.95
N ILE A 9 -10.84 -2.80 46.91
CA ILE A 9 -11.20 -3.05 45.49
C ILE A 9 -10.08 -3.79 44.74
N LEU A 10 -8.91 -4.03 45.35
CA LEU A 10 -7.83 -4.82 44.74
C LEU A 10 -7.81 -6.31 45.14
N LEU A 11 -8.75 -6.78 45.96
CA LEU A 11 -8.76 -8.14 46.52
C LEU A 11 -10.07 -8.92 46.26
N LEU A 12 -10.74 -8.65 45.14
CA LEU A 12 -11.77 -9.55 44.60
C LEU A 12 -11.56 -9.77 43.09
N ASN A 13 -10.46 -10.46 42.74
CA ASN A 13 -10.35 -11.29 41.52
C ASN A 13 -9.15 -12.25 41.61
N ALA A 14 -8.82 -12.70 42.82
CA ALA A 14 -7.89 -13.81 43.04
C ALA A 14 -8.70 -15.08 43.34
N SER A 15 -9.53 -15.51 42.40
CA SER A 15 -10.00 -16.90 42.30
C SER A 15 -10.60 -17.16 40.92
N MET A 16 -9.99 -18.12 40.24
CA MET A 16 -10.40 -18.70 38.96
C MET A 16 -10.38 -17.76 37.75
N CYS A 17 -9.19 -17.33 37.32
CA CYS A 17 -8.94 -17.36 35.89
C CYS A 17 -8.80 -18.84 35.50
N LEU A 18 -9.94 -19.51 35.28
CA LEU A 18 -9.92 -20.75 34.53
C LEU A 18 -9.33 -20.36 33.18
N SER A 19 -8.13 -20.86 32.85
CA SER A 19 -7.54 -20.60 31.54
C SER A 19 -8.59 -20.96 30.49
N ALA A 20 -8.99 -19.97 29.68
CA ALA A 20 -10.04 -20.12 28.67
C ALA A 20 -9.70 -21.16 27.57
N PHE A 21 -8.54 -21.80 27.67
CA PHE A 21 -7.96 -22.74 26.72
C PHE A 21 -7.63 -24.10 27.36
N ALA A 22 -7.91 -24.28 28.65
CA ALA A 22 -7.62 -25.53 29.33
C ALA A 22 -8.56 -26.65 28.87
N LYS A 23 -7.97 -27.80 28.52
CA LYS A 23 -8.71 -29.01 28.13
C LYS A 23 -8.74 -30.01 29.27
N THR A 24 -9.83 -30.76 29.38
CA THR A 24 -9.94 -31.84 30.35
C THR A 24 -8.99 -32.98 29.97
N ALA A 25 -7.97 -33.19 30.80
CA ALA A 25 -7.09 -34.35 30.73
C ALA A 25 -7.60 -35.44 31.68
N THR A 26 -7.50 -36.70 31.25
CA THR A 26 -7.85 -37.86 32.07
C THR A 26 -6.65 -38.77 32.23
N ILE A 27 -6.32 -39.10 33.48
CA ILE A 27 -5.27 -40.04 33.85
C ILE A 27 -5.93 -41.21 34.58
N GLU A 28 -5.67 -42.43 34.13
CA GLU A 28 -6.20 -43.65 34.74
C GLU A 28 -5.06 -44.59 35.11
N TRP A 29 -5.17 -45.24 36.26
CA TRP A 29 -4.17 -46.19 36.77
C TRP A 29 -4.82 -47.42 37.37
N LYS A 30 -4.05 -48.49 37.51
CA LYS A 30 -4.53 -49.72 38.15
C LYS A 30 -4.63 -49.55 39.66
N SER A 31 -5.68 -50.12 40.26
CA SER A 31 -5.83 -50.13 41.71
C SER A 31 -4.75 -50.98 42.38
N PHE A 32 -4.35 -50.57 43.58
CA PHE A 32 -3.43 -51.29 44.44
C PHE A 32 -4.18 -51.75 45.70
N SER A 33 -4.13 -53.06 45.99
CA SER A 33 -4.97 -53.71 47.00
C SER A 33 -4.79 -53.15 48.42
N LEU A 34 -3.57 -52.69 48.74
CA LEU A 34 -3.23 -52.11 50.04
C LEU A 34 -3.37 -50.57 50.10
N ALA A 35 -3.72 -49.91 48.99
CA ALA A 35 -3.86 -48.46 48.97
C ALA A 35 -5.08 -48.01 49.78
N VAL A 36 -4.90 -46.96 50.59
CA VAL A 36 -5.99 -46.24 51.25
C VAL A 36 -6.23 -44.88 50.60
N LYS A 37 -5.17 -44.25 50.09
CA LYS A 37 -5.24 -43.04 49.25
C LYS A 37 -4.17 -43.09 48.17
N TYR A 38 -4.35 -42.31 47.11
CA TYR A 38 -3.34 -42.05 46.10
C TYR A 38 -2.93 -40.59 46.16
N GLN A 39 -1.71 -40.28 45.77
CA GLN A 39 -1.31 -38.92 45.47
C GLN A 39 -0.79 -38.87 44.04
N LEU A 40 -1.36 -37.95 43.28
CA LEU A 40 -1.01 -37.67 41.91
C LEU A 40 -0.26 -36.35 41.86
N GLN A 41 0.89 -36.36 41.21
CA GLN A 41 1.66 -35.16 40.92
C GLN A 41 1.83 -35.01 39.41
N ILE A 42 1.43 -33.86 38.86
CA ILE A 42 1.63 -33.47 37.46
C ILE A 42 2.58 -32.29 37.42
N GLN A 43 3.57 -32.36 36.53
CA GLN A 43 4.60 -31.35 36.35
C GLN A 43 4.67 -30.87 34.89
N ARG A 44 4.91 -29.58 34.71
CA ARG A 44 5.29 -28.95 33.44
C ARG A 44 6.73 -28.46 33.57
N GLY A 45 7.66 -29.09 32.87
CA GLY A 45 9.09 -28.89 33.10
C GLY A 45 9.50 -29.30 34.52
N THR A 46 10.00 -28.36 35.31
CA THR A 46 10.33 -28.54 36.74
C THR A 46 9.20 -28.15 37.68
N ASN A 47 8.17 -27.47 37.19
CA ASN A 47 7.12 -26.89 38.02
C ASN A 47 5.99 -27.89 38.23
N THR A 48 5.63 -28.14 39.49
CA THR A 48 4.44 -28.92 39.83
C THR A 48 3.19 -28.07 39.63
N VAL A 49 2.31 -28.51 38.73
CA VAL A 49 1.05 -27.83 38.38
C VAL A 49 -0.16 -28.45 39.08
N VAL A 50 -0.09 -29.74 39.40
CA VAL A 50 -1.10 -30.45 40.19
C VAL A 50 -0.36 -31.30 41.20
N ASP A 51 -0.76 -31.20 42.46
CA ASP A 51 -0.36 -32.11 43.52
C ASP A 51 -1.57 -32.36 44.41
N THR A 52 -2.19 -33.54 44.26
CA THR A 52 -3.48 -33.82 44.90
C THR A 52 -3.54 -35.23 45.45
N THR A 53 -4.25 -35.39 46.57
CA THR A 53 -4.51 -36.67 47.20
C THR A 53 -5.94 -37.10 46.90
N LEU A 54 -6.11 -38.33 46.42
CA LEU A 54 -7.36 -38.91 45.99
C LEU A 54 -7.69 -40.13 46.86
N ASP A 55 -8.97 -40.34 47.17
CA ASP A 55 -9.39 -41.44 48.03
C ASP A 55 -9.24 -42.82 47.37
N LYS A 56 -9.31 -43.89 48.18
CA LYS A 56 -9.09 -45.30 47.79
C LYS A 56 -9.79 -45.74 46.49
N LYS A 57 -10.98 -45.22 46.21
CA LYS A 57 -11.80 -45.59 45.04
C LYS A 57 -11.39 -44.85 43.77
N ALA A 58 -10.55 -43.83 43.85
CA ALA A 58 -10.12 -43.05 42.71
C ALA A 58 -8.95 -43.75 42.01
N THR A 59 -9.25 -44.49 40.95
CA THR A 59 -8.28 -44.99 39.95
C THR A 59 -8.20 -44.09 38.72
N LYS A 60 -8.77 -42.89 38.84
CA LYS A 60 -8.94 -41.93 37.75
C LYS A 60 -8.83 -40.53 38.32
N TRP A 61 -8.12 -39.67 37.60
CA TRP A 61 -8.14 -38.23 37.79
C TRP A 61 -8.58 -37.57 36.49
N SER A 62 -9.45 -36.57 36.61
CA SER A 62 -9.80 -35.68 35.52
C SER A 62 -9.64 -34.24 35.99
N GLY A 63 -9.00 -33.42 35.17
CA GLY A 63 -8.84 -32.00 35.47
C GLY A 63 -8.44 -31.21 34.23
N ASN A 64 -8.66 -29.90 34.28
CA ASN A 64 -8.33 -29.02 33.18
C ASN A 64 -6.86 -28.64 33.23
N LEU A 65 -6.16 -28.86 32.12
CA LEU A 65 -4.77 -28.48 31.91
C LEU A 65 -4.67 -27.63 30.66
N ASP A 66 -3.78 -26.64 30.69
CA ASP A 66 -3.45 -25.86 29.51
C ASP A 66 -2.81 -26.73 28.41
N PRO A 67 -2.86 -26.29 27.15
CA PRO A 67 -2.09 -26.92 26.09
C PRO A 67 -0.60 -26.97 26.43
N GLY A 68 0.01 -28.14 26.31
CA GLY A 68 1.41 -28.33 26.65
C GLY A 68 1.81 -29.79 26.90
N ALA A 69 3.12 -29.98 27.06
CA ALA A 69 3.71 -31.25 27.46
C ALA A 69 3.91 -31.29 28.99
N TYR A 70 3.45 -32.37 29.59
CA TYR A 70 3.47 -32.63 31.02
C TYR A 70 4.09 -34.00 31.29
N LYS A 71 4.53 -34.17 32.54
CA LYS A 71 4.87 -35.49 33.10
C LYS A 71 4.13 -35.68 34.41
N TYR A 72 3.70 -36.89 34.71
CA TYR A 72 3.01 -37.19 35.95
C TYR A 72 3.55 -38.44 36.62
N ARG A 73 3.36 -38.53 37.94
CA ARG A 73 3.70 -39.71 38.75
C ARG A 73 2.68 -39.89 39.86
N ILE A 74 2.57 -41.12 40.36
CA ILE A 74 1.57 -41.50 41.35
C ILE A 74 2.25 -42.27 42.48
N ARG A 75 1.82 -42.04 43.72
CA ARG A 75 2.18 -42.88 44.88
C ARG A 75 0.94 -43.25 45.68
N VAL A 76 1.06 -44.30 46.47
CA VAL A 76 -0.01 -44.77 47.38
C VAL A 76 0.28 -44.37 48.82
N TYR A 77 -0.76 -44.27 49.64
CA TYR A 77 -0.67 -44.20 51.09
C TYR A 77 -1.20 -45.49 51.72
N ASP A 78 -0.50 -45.99 52.75
CA ASP A 78 -0.91 -47.18 53.50
C ASP A 78 -2.04 -46.88 54.52
N ARG A 79 -2.46 -47.91 55.26
CA ARG A 79 -3.56 -47.81 56.25
C ARG A 79 -3.28 -46.88 57.42
N VAL A 80 -2.02 -46.61 57.71
CA VAL A 80 -1.59 -45.70 58.79
C VAL A 80 -1.17 -44.32 58.26
N GLY A 81 -1.42 -44.05 56.97
CA GLY A 81 -1.16 -42.75 56.35
C GLY A 81 0.30 -42.52 55.95
N ARG A 82 1.13 -43.56 55.83
CA ARG A 82 2.52 -43.43 55.35
C ARG A 82 2.57 -43.44 53.82
N PRO A 83 3.31 -42.52 53.18
CA PRO A 83 3.47 -42.51 51.73
C PRO A 83 4.39 -43.64 51.28
N GLY A 84 3.97 -44.36 50.25
CA GLY A 84 4.80 -45.32 49.51
C GLY A 84 5.77 -44.63 48.55
N LYS A 85 6.55 -45.44 47.83
CA LYS A 85 7.43 -44.95 46.77
C LYS A 85 6.61 -44.35 45.62
N TRP A 86 7.15 -43.31 45.00
CA TRP A 86 6.63 -42.79 43.74
C TRP A 86 6.82 -43.80 42.62
N SER A 87 5.88 -43.82 41.66
CA SER A 87 6.11 -44.39 40.35
C SER A 87 7.19 -43.61 39.59
N ASP A 88 7.66 -44.19 38.48
CA ASP A 88 8.33 -43.44 37.44
C ASP A 88 7.42 -42.35 36.86
N TYR A 89 8.02 -41.40 36.14
CA TYR A 89 7.28 -40.38 35.42
C TYR A 89 6.73 -40.93 34.11
N PHE A 90 5.46 -40.60 33.83
CA PHE A 90 4.78 -40.86 32.58
C PHE A 90 4.54 -39.55 31.82
N GLY A 91 4.61 -39.57 30.50
CA GLY A 91 4.30 -38.40 29.66
C GLY A 91 2.79 -38.17 29.49
N LEU A 92 2.39 -36.90 29.43
CA LEU A 92 1.02 -36.47 29.12
C LEU A 92 1.09 -35.26 28.20
N VAL A 93 0.38 -35.28 27.07
CA VAL A 93 0.33 -34.13 26.16
C VAL A 93 -1.10 -33.65 26.01
N VAL A 94 -1.30 -32.36 26.26
CA VAL A 94 -2.57 -31.67 26.08
C VAL A 94 -2.47 -30.87 24.79
N LYS A 95 -3.23 -31.25 23.76
CA LYS A 95 -3.18 -30.59 22.45
C LYS A 95 -3.86 -29.22 22.52
N PRO A 96 -3.32 -28.18 21.86
CA PRO A 96 -4.01 -26.90 21.72
C PRO A 96 -5.26 -27.04 20.85
N ASP A 97 -6.12 -26.02 20.90
CA ASP A 97 -7.20 -25.90 19.93
C ASP A 97 -6.68 -25.61 18.53
N ALA A 98 -7.49 -26.00 17.54
CA ALA A 98 -7.23 -25.63 16.17
C ALA A 98 -7.25 -24.10 16.04
N PRO A 99 -6.21 -23.47 15.47
CA PRO A 99 -6.21 -22.02 15.28
C PRO A 99 -7.41 -21.62 14.42
N LYS A 100 -8.09 -20.53 14.78
CA LYS A 100 -9.29 -20.07 14.08
C LYS A 100 -8.92 -19.02 13.04
N PRO A 101 -9.11 -19.29 11.74
CA PRO A 101 -8.91 -18.29 10.71
C PRO A 101 -9.81 -17.07 10.93
N THR A 102 -9.25 -15.87 10.89
CA THR A 102 -10.01 -14.61 11.09
C THR A 102 -10.67 -14.10 9.81
N LEU A 103 -10.25 -14.61 8.65
CA LEU A 103 -10.90 -14.33 7.37
C LEU A 103 -12.29 -14.99 7.34
N VAL A 104 -13.30 -14.18 7.00
CA VAL A 104 -14.68 -14.64 6.81
C VAL A 104 -14.72 -15.66 5.65
N GLU A 105 -15.54 -16.69 5.82
CA GLU A 105 -15.77 -17.73 4.82
C GLU A 105 -16.21 -17.09 3.49
N ASN A 106 -15.53 -17.45 2.38
CA ASN A 106 -15.73 -16.90 1.03
C ASN A 106 -15.17 -15.49 0.77
N ALA A 107 -14.20 -15.01 1.56
CA ALA A 107 -13.45 -13.81 1.20
C ALA A 107 -12.64 -14.02 -0.10
N GLU A 108 -12.96 -13.27 -1.15
CA GLU A 108 -12.06 -13.07 -2.28
C GLU A 108 -10.78 -12.40 -1.77
N MET A 109 -9.62 -13.00 -2.02
CA MET A 109 -8.35 -12.40 -1.64
C MET A 109 -7.76 -11.67 -2.82
N TYR A 110 -7.68 -10.37 -2.66
CA TYR A 110 -6.97 -9.47 -3.53
C TYR A 110 -5.50 -9.45 -3.06
N PRO A 111 -4.54 -9.92 -3.88
CA PRO A 111 -3.13 -9.71 -3.61
C PRO A 111 -2.85 -8.22 -3.42
N ASP A 112 -1.92 -7.90 -2.52
CA ASP A 112 -1.47 -6.52 -2.35
C ASP A 112 -0.77 -5.99 -3.63
N ALA A 113 -0.31 -4.73 -3.58
CA ALA A 113 0.38 -4.10 -4.71
C ALA A 113 1.65 -4.84 -5.19
N ASP A 114 2.19 -5.75 -4.36
CA ASP A 114 3.35 -6.59 -4.67
C ASP A 114 2.94 -8.02 -5.07
N GLY A 115 1.64 -8.33 -5.07
CA GLY A 115 1.08 -9.62 -5.39
C GLY A 115 1.12 -10.64 -4.26
N ASN A 116 1.31 -10.19 -3.01
CA ASN A 116 1.31 -11.06 -1.84
C ASN A 116 -0.10 -11.22 -1.26
N ILE A 117 -0.33 -12.38 -0.65
CA ILE A 117 -1.56 -12.72 0.06
C ILE A 117 -1.27 -12.76 1.56
N VAL A 118 -2.11 -12.11 2.36
CA VAL A 118 -1.98 -12.10 3.81
C VAL A 118 -3.03 -13.02 4.43
N LEU A 119 -2.56 -14.05 5.14
CA LEU A 119 -3.38 -14.96 5.93
C LEU A 119 -3.23 -14.63 7.41
N ALA A 120 -4.33 -14.68 8.16
CA ALA A 120 -4.36 -14.38 9.58
C ALA A 120 -5.33 -15.31 10.34
N TRP A 121 -5.02 -15.57 11.60
CA TRP A 121 -5.80 -16.41 12.50
C TRP A 121 -5.70 -15.90 13.94
N GLU A 122 -6.59 -16.38 14.80
CA GLU A 122 -6.54 -16.12 16.24
C GLU A 122 -5.30 -16.77 16.85
N GLU A 123 -4.62 -16.04 17.74
CA GLU A 123 -3.49 -16.56 18.50
C GLU A 123 -3.94 -17.69 19.43
N VAL A 124 -3.16 -18.76 19.44
CA VAL A 124 -3.39 -19.96 20.26
C VAL A 124 -2.35 -20.00 21.36
N PRO A 125 -2.73 -20.02 22.65
CA PRO A 125 -1.76 -19.99 23.74
C PRO A 125 -0.85 -21.20 23.76
N ASN A 126 0.38 -20.99 24.26
CA ASN A 126 1.41 -22.03 24.40
C ASN A 126 1.87 -22.67 23.08
N VAL A 127 1.55 -22.06 21.93
CA VAL A 127 2.06 -22.44 20.60
C VAL A 127 3.26 -21.55 20.27
N GLU A 128 4.38 -22.15 19.84
CA GLU A 128 5.60 -21.40 19.45
C GLU A 128 5.59 -21.04 17.96
N GLU A 129 5.03 -21.93 17.14
CA GLU A 129 5.06 -21.80 15.70
C GLU A 129 3.74 -22.27 15.08
N TYR A 130 3.38 -21.69 13.95
CA TYR A 130 2.23 -22.05 13.15
C TYR A 130 2.66 -22.59 11.81
N ARG A 131 2.16 -23.77 11.45
CA ARG A 131 2.33 -24.35 10.12
C ARG A 131 1.11 -24.00 9.26
N VAL A 132 1.33 -23.19 8.25
CA VAL A 132 0.33 -22.80 7.25
C VAL A 132 0.48 -23.69 6.03
N VAL A 133 -0.63 -24.26 5.56
CA VAL A 133 -0.70 -25.14 4.40
C VAL A 133 -1.75 -24.60 3.44
N ILE A 134 -1.39 -24.46 2.15
CA ILE A 134 -2.33 -24.11 1.09
C ILE A 134 -2.45 -25.29 0.14
N LEU A 135 -3.69 -25.59 -0.22
CA LEU A 135 -4.12 -26.71 -1.03
C LEU A 135 -4.83 -26.17 -2.27
N ARG A 136 -4.58 -26.79 -3.42
CA ARG A 136 -5.33 -26.57 -4.67
C ARG A 136 -5.83 -27.93 -5.15
N ARG A 137 -7.14 -28.10 -5.32
CA ARG A 137 -7.75 -29.41 -5.64
C ARG A 137 -7.24 -30.53 -4.72
N SER A 138 -7.20 -30.25 -3.41
CA SER A 138 -6.70 -31.14 -2.36
C SER A 138 -5.21 -31.52 -2.43
N LYS A 139 -4.43 -30.92 -3.34
CA LYS A 139 -2.97 -31.10 -3.39
C LYS A 139 -2.28 -29.93 -2.71
N LYS A 140 -1.31 -30.22 -1.83
CA LYS A 140 -0.49 -29.20 -1.18
C LYS A 140 0.33 -28.45 -2.23
N VAL A 141 0.10 -27.16 -2.34
CA VAL A 141 0.83 -26.25 -3.26
C VAL A 141 1.77 -25.32 -2.51
N TYR A 142 1.53 -25.10 -1.21
CA TYR A 142 2.35 -24.22 -0.39
C TYR A 142 2.40 -24.70 1.06
N GLN A 143 3.54 -24.49 1.71
CA GLN A 143 3.70 -24.70 3.14
C GLN A 143 4.71 -23.69 3.71
N LYS A 144 4.38 -23.07 4.84
CA LYS A 144 5.28 -22.16 5.56
C LYS A 144 5.06 -22.27 7.06
N THR A 145 6.15 -22.18 7.82
CA THR A 145 6.10 -22.06 9.28
C THR A 145 6.37 -20.61 9.67
N VAL A 146 5.56 -20.05 10.57
CA VAL A 146 5.68 -18.67 11.07
C VAL A 146 5.51 -18.63 12.59
N LYS A 147 6.16 -17.68 13.26
CA LYS A 147 6.02 -17.49 14.71
C LYS A 147 4.83 -16.62 15.12
N GLN A 148 4.35 -15.79 14.20
CA GLN A 148 3.24 -14.88 14.43
C GLN A 148 1.93 -15.48 13.93
N SER A 149 0.79 -15.00 14.45
CA SER A 149 -0.57 -15.35 14.00
C SER A 149 -0.96 -14.77 12.62
N ARG A 150 0.04 -14.59 11.76
CA ARG A 150 -0.04 -14.00 10.42
C ARG A 150 1.02 -14.62 9.51
N ALA A 151 0.64 -14.92 8.27
CA ALA A 151 1.56 -15.30 7.21
C ALA A 151 1.37 -14.44 5.96
N VAL A 152 2.50 -13.96 5.41
CA VAL A 152 2.55 -13.36 4.07
C VAL A 152 3.03 -14.43 3.09
N ILE A 153 2.21 -14.66 2.07
CA ILE A 153 2.38 -15.65 1.01
C ILE A 153 2.72 -14.88 -0.27
N GLY A 154 3.71 -15.34 -1.02
CA GLY A 154 4.05 -14.74 -2.31
C GLY A 154 2.98 -14.99 -3.38
N LYS A 155 3.25 -14.51 -4.59
CA LYS A 155 2.37 -14.68 -5.76
C LYS A 155 2.06 -16.16 -6.01
N ILE A 156 0.78 -16.50 -6.05
CA ILE A 156 0.27 -17.80 -6.50
C ILE A 156 -0.66 -17.62 -7.70
N PRO A 157 -0.75 -18.61 -8.62
CA PRO A 157 -1.58 -18.48 -9.82
C PRO A 157 -3.06 -18.26 -9.50
N PRO A 158 -3.85 -17.64 -10.40
CA PRO A 158 -5.29 -17.54 -10.23
C PRO A 158 -5.98 -18.90 -10.08
N GLY A 159 -7.03 -18.93 -9.25
CA GLY A 159 -7.89 -20.08 -9.03
C GLY A 159 -8.36 -20.24 -7.60
N GLU A 160 -9.07 -21.33 -7.36
CA GLU A 160 -9.64 -21.69 -6.05
C GLU A 160 -8.62 -22.44 -5.19
N TYR A 161 -8.51 -22.03 -3.94
CA TYR A 161 -7.62 -22.62 -2.95
C TYR A 161 -8.35 -22.89 -1.63
N THR A 162 -7.83 -23.86 -0.88
CA THR A 162 -8.14 -24.02 0.53
C THR A 162 -6.87 -23.83 1.35
N TRP A 163 -6.97 -23.21 2.51
CA TRP A 163 -5.87 -23.12 3.45
C TRP A 163 -6.25 -23.61 4.83
N GLN A 164 -5.24 -24.09 5.53
CA GLN A 164 -5.34 -24.57 6.90
C GLN A 164 -4.12 -24.11 7.68
N VAL A 165 -4.30 -23.96 8.98
CA VAL A 165 -3.23 -23.62 9.91
C VAL A 165 -3.25 -24.57 11.10
N GLN A 166 -2.07 -24.89 11.60
CA GLN A 166 -1.84 -25.79 12.72
C GLN A 166 -0.88 -25.13 13.71
N GLY A 167 -1.22 -25.17 15.01
CA GLY A 167 -0.32 -24.75 16.07
C GLY A 167 0.68 -25.86 16.45
N LEU A 168 1.95 -25.49 16.59
CA LEU A 168 3.06 -26.35 17.00
C LEU A 168 3.51 -25.97 18.43
N LEU A 169 3.47 -26.96 19.32
CA LEU A 169 3.93 -26.80 20.70
C LEU A 169 5.48 -26.79 20.76
N PRO A 170 6.06 -26.21 21.83
CA PRO A 170 7.51 -26.27 22.09
C PRO A 170 8.10 -27.68 21.97
N GLY A 171 9.20 -27.83 21.23
CA GLY A 171 10.00 -29.06 21.23
C GLY A 171 9.75 -30.08 20.10
N GLU A 172 9.37 -29.66 18.89
CA GLU A 172 9.26 -30.57 17.71
C GLU A 172 10.61 -31.18 17.27
N LYS A 173 11.72 -30.80 17.92
CA LYS A 173 13.03 -31.44 17.75
C LYS A 173 13.55 -32.06 19.06
N ALA A 174 13.64 -33.39 19.02
CA ALA A 174 14.44 -34.30 19.85
C ALA A 174 13.92 -34.66 21.26
N THR A 175 13.43 -35.90 21.40
CA THR A 175 13.96 -36.86 22.40
C THR A 175 13.50 -38.29 22.08
N ARG A 176 14.44 -39.16 21.71
CA ARG A 176 14.25 -40.63 21.68
C ARG A 176 14.46 -41.15 23.11
N GLY A 177 13.38 -41.60 23.73
CA GLY A 177 13.38 -42.44 24.94
C GLY A 177 12.25 -43.47 24.81
N PRO A 178 12.34 -44.66 25.46
CA PRO A 178 11.42 -45.75 25.18
C PRO A 178 10.02 -45.37 25.67
N ALA A 179 9.05 -45.42 24.74
CA ALA A 179 7.65 -45.01 24.87
C ALA A 179 7.40 -43.49 25.09
N SER A 180 7.85 -42.68 24.13
CA SER A 180 7.26 -41.36 23.84
C SER A 180 7.38 -41.11 22.33
N THR A 181 6.45 -41.66 21.55
CA THR A 181 6.36 -41.34 20.12
C THR A 181 5.53 -40.07 19.94
N ASN A 182 6.16 -39.11 19.26
CA ASN A 182 5.60 -37.90 18.65
C ASN A 182 5.49 -36.68 19.55
N THR A 183 6.33 -35.67 19.29
CA THR A 183 6.02 -34.30 19.66
C THR A 183 4.70 -33.92 19.00
N THR A 184 3.67 -33.71 19.81
CA THR A 184 2.29 -33.62 19.34
C THR A 184 1.96 -32.21 18.87
N SER A 185 1.60 -32.07 17.60
CA SER A 185 0.99 -30.87 17.03
C SER A 185 -0.49 -30.75 17.44
N GLY A 186 -1.02 -29.52 17.45
CA GLY A 186 -2.45 -29.26 17.57
C GLY A 186 -3.26 -29.78 16.39
N ASP A 187 -4.58 -29.70 16.50
CA ASP A 187 -5.48 -30.06 15.40
C ASP A 187 -5.39 -29.01 14.27
N LEU A 188 -5.59 -29.44 13.03
CA LEU A 188 -5.67 -28.53 11.89
C LEU A 188 -6.95 -27.70 11.98
N SER A 189 -6.87 -26.42 11.61
CA SER A 189 -8.05 -25.61 11.39
C SER A 189 -8.99 -26.23 10.35
N ALA A 190 -10.28 -25.93 10.45
CA ALA A 190 -11.20 -26.19 9.36
C ALA A 190 -10.66 -25.56 8.05
N PRO A 191 -10.77 -26.25 6.90
CA PRO A 191 -10.29 -25.72 5.64
C PRO A 191 -11.08 -24.48 5.25
N ARG A 192 -10.39 -23.37 5.03
CA ARG A 192 -10.99 -22.12 4.57
C ARG A 192 -10.72 -21.92 3.09
N ARG A 193 -11.77 -21.61 2.34
CA ARG A 193 -11.69 -21.32 0.90
C ARG A 193 -11.31 -19.87 0.66
N PHE A 194 -10.53 -19.65 -0.39
CA PHE A 194 -10.30 -18.34 -0.98
C PHE A 194 -10.06 -18.49 -2.48
N ALA A 195 -10.51 -17.51 -3.24
CA ALA A 195 -10.25 -17.40 -4.65
C ALA A 195 -9.16 -16.35 -4.89
N VAL A 196 -8.17 -16.70 -5.72
CA VAL A 196 -7.26 -15.72 -6.31
C VAL A 196 -7.82 -15.41 -7.69
N GLN A 197 -8.40 -14.23 -7.84
CA GLN A 197 -8.92 -13.82 -9.14
C GLN A 197 -7.79 -13.53 -10.13
N LYS A 198 -8.07 -13.74 -11.41
CA LYS A 198 -7.16 -13.33 -12.49
C LYS A 198 -7.14 -11.80 -12.51
N TYR A 199 -6.09 -11.22 -11.92
CA TYR A 199 -5.83 -9.81 -12.09
C TYR A 199 -5.57 -9.54 -13.56
N LEU A 200 -6.57 -8.95 -14.24
CA LEU A 200 -6.22 -7.92 -15.19
C LEU A 200 -5.68 -6.80 -14.31
N TYR A 201 -4.36 -6.68 -14.18
CA TYR A 201 -3.77 -5.48 -13.59
C TYR A 201 -4.16 -4.34 -14.54
N ILE A 202 -5.29 -3.71 -14.26
CA ILE A 202 -5.65 -2.44 -14.85
C ILE A 202 -4.77 -1.47 -14.08
N PRO A 203 -3.71 -0.93 -14.70
CA PRO A 203 -2.92 0.07 -14.01
C PRO A 203 -3.84 1.21 -13.57
N PRO A 204 -3.63 1.77 -12.38
CA PRO A 204 -4.40 2.93 -11.97
C PRO A 204 -4.26 4.00 -13.04
N ALA A 205 -5.40 4.45 -13.55
CA ALA A 205 -5.48 5.47 -14.57
C ALA A 205 -6.36 6.62 -14.09
N ARG A 206 -6.03 7.83 -14.49
CA ARG A 206 -6.85 9.01 -14.24
C ARG A 206 -7.20 9.68 -15.54
N LEU A 207 -8.43 10.17 -15.60
CA LEU A 207 -8.88 11.06 -16.64
C LEU A 207 -9.44 12.32 -15.99
N GLY A 208 -8.95 13.47 -16.43
CA GLY A 208 -9.30 14.77 -15.89
C GLY A 208 -9.76 15.73 -16.97
N ILE A 209 -10.75 16.55 -16.63
CA ILE A 209 -11.06 17.77 -17.38
C ILE A 209 -10.70 18.96 -16.51
N PHE A 210 -10.17 20.01 -17.13
CA PHE A 210 -9.76 21.20 -16.41
C PHE A 210 -10.16 22.48 -17.14
N SER A 211 -10.36 23.52 -16.34
CA SER A 211 -10.42 24.89 -16.80
C SER A 211 -9.42 25.73 -16.03
N ALA A 212 -8.83 26.70 -16.71
CA ALA A 212 -7.91 27.65 -16.11
C ALA A 212 -8.17 29.04 -16.66
N SER A 213 -8.15 30.03 -15.77
CA SER A 213 -8.30 31.44 -16.09
C SER A 213 -7.14 32.23 -15.49
N GLY A 214 -6.74 33.30 -16.18
CA GLY A 214 -5.66 34.15 -15.73
C GLY A 214 -5.23 35.14 -16.81
N PRO A 215 -4.37 36.10 -16.47
CA PRO A 215 -3.74 36.98 -17.46
C PRO A 215 -2.76 36.19 -18.34
N TYR A 216 -2.83 36.40 -19.64
CA TYR A 216 -1.88 35.85 -20.60
C TYR A 216 -1.11 37.00 -21.25
N ASN A 217 0.20 37.08 -20.98
CA ASN A 217 1.06 37.99 -21.72
C ASN A 217 1.58 37.26 -22.95
N TYR A 218 1.24 37.77 -24.12
CA TYR A 218 1.71 37.24 -25.40
C TYR A 218 2.63 38.28 -26.05
N TYR A 219 3.80 37.84 -26.50
CA TYR A 219 4.65 38.72 -27.29
C TYR A 219 4.20 38.74 -28.75
N VAL A 220 4.13 39.94 -29.32
CA VAL A 220 3.66 40.23 -30.67
C VAL A 220 4.84 40.82 -31.43
N GLN A 221 5.26 40.16 -32.51
CA GLN A 221 6.39 40.64 -33.31
C GLN A 221 5.95 41.80 -34.23
N THR A 222 5.78 42.97 -33.65
CA THR A 222 5.61 44.22 -34.38
C THR A 222 6.95 44.69 -34.98
N THR A 223 6.92 45.42 -36.10
CA THR A 223 8.12 46.15 -36.60
C THR A 223 8.56 47.26 -35.64
N GLU A 224 7.71 47.61 -34.66
CA GLU A 224 7.98 48.50 -33.53
C GLU A 224 7.70 47.73 -32.23
N SER A 225 8.71 47.22 -31.53
CA SER A 225 8.58 46.38 -30.33
C SER A 225 7.48 46.85 -29.36
N GLY A 226 6.40 46.07 -29.20
CA GLY A 226 5.30 46.37 -28.28
C GLY A 226 4.75 45.10 -27.61
N ASN A 227 4.39 45.19 -26.33
CA ASN A 227 3.79 44.10 -25.57
C ASN A 227 2.25 44.16 -25.70
N ILE A 228 1.60 43.05 -26.08
CA ILE A 228 0.13 42.92 -26.04
C ILE A 228 -0.25 41.97 -24.91
N SER A 229 -0.88 42.50 -23.86
CA SER A 229 -1.46 41.68 -22.78
C SER A 229 -2.92 41.38 -23.09
N ALA A 230 -3.33 40.11 -23.02
CA ALA A 230 -4.72 39.71 -23.18
C ALA A 230 -5.18 38.84 -21.99
N PHE A 231 -6.41 39.04 -21.54
CA PHE A 231 -7.02 38.08 -20.62
C PHE A 231 -7.56 36.90 -21.43
N GLY A 232 -7.25 35.69 -20.97
CA GLY A 232 -7.62 34.47 -21.66
C GLY A 232 -8.22 33.44 -20.73
N MET A 233 -8.89 32.46 -21.32
CA MET A 233 -9.37 31.27 -20.66
C MET A 233 -8.76 30.06 -21.36
N SER A 234 -8.52 28.99 -20.62
CA SER A 234 -8.10 27.72 -21.19
C SER A 234 -9.00 26.60 -20.68
N ALA A 235 -9.22 25.63 -21.56
CA ALA A 235 -9.90 24.40 -21.22
C ALA A 235 -9.14 23.23 -21.84
N GLY A 236 -9.15 22.10 -21.16
CA GLY A 236 -8.39 20.96 -21.61
C GLY A 236 -8.78 19.66 -20.95
N ALA A 237 -8.13 18.61 -21.43
CA ALA A 237 -8.20 17.28 -20.88
C ALA A 237 -6.79 16.82 -20.53
N SER A 238 -6.68 16.06 -19.44
CA SER A 238 -5.44 15.43 -19.03
C SER A 238 -5.71 14.01 -18.58
N GLY A 239 -4.72 13.15 -18.68
CA GLY A 239 -4.82 11.82 -18.11
C GLY A 239 -3.46 11.25 -17.80
N ASP A 240 -3.42 10.37 -16.80
CA ASP A 240 -2.24 9.58 -16.47
C ASP A 240 -2.57 8.09 -16.43
N VAL A 241 -1.63 7.26 -16.86
CA VAL A 241 -1.71 5.81 -16.74
C VAL A 241 -0.41 5.31 -16.14
N TRP A 242 -0.52 4.53 -15.07
CA TRP A 242 0.65 3.91 -14.46
C TRP A 242 1.08 2.67 -15.25
N LEU A 243 2.37 2.37 -15.27
CA LEU A 243 2.94 1.17 -15.87
C LEU A 243 3.78 0.48 -14.79
N GLY A 244 3.10 -0.03 -13.76
CA GLY A 244 3.73 -0.56 -12.55
C GLY A 244 3.91 0.50 -11.45
N GLN A 245 4.92 0.31 -10.59
CA GLN A 245 5.07 1.13 -9.37
C GLN A 245 5.85 2.43 -9.57
N ARG A 246 6.65 2.52 -10.63
CA ARG A 246 7.59 3.64 -10.84
C ARG A 246 7.40 4.36 -12.15
N VAL A 247 6.86 3.70 -13.17
CA VAL A 247 6.65 4.32 -14.47
C VAL A 247 5.20 4.76 -14.58
N PHE A 248 4.96 5.96 -15.09
CA PHE A 248 3.64 6.38 -15.52
C PHE A 248 3.75 7.29 -16.75
N MET A 249 2.73 7.30 -17.58
CA MET A 249 2.63 8.21 -18.71
C MET A 249 1.55 9.24 -18.41
N ASP A 250 1.81 10.51 -18.70
CA ASP A 250 0.78 11.55 -18.65
C ASP A 250 0.67 12.26 -19.99
N SER A 251 -0.56 12.61 -20.37
CA SER A 251 -0.84 13.44 -21.53
C SER A 251 -1.73 14.60 -21.12
N THR A 252 -1.46 15.76 -21.69
CA THR A 252 -2.28 16.96 -21.55
C THR A 252 -2.57 17.55 -22.92
N LEU A 253 -3.83 17.90 -23.16
CA LEU A 253 -4.27 18.71 -24.28
C LEU A 253 -4.95 19.96 -23.73
N GLU A 254 -4.46 21.13 -24.11
CA GLU A 254 -4.97 22.43 -23.67
C GLU A 254 -5.30 23.31 -24.89
N ASN A 255 -6.49 23.91 -24.87
CA ASN A 255 -6.86 24.97 -25.80
C ASN A 255 -6.99 26.28 -25.03
N GLN A 256 -6.26 27.31 -25.48
CA GLN A 256 -6.24 28.65 -24.91
C GLN A 256 -7.04 29.59 -25.80
N PHE A 257 -8.00 30.33 -25.22
CA PHE A 257 -8.89 31.26 -25.90
C PHE A 257 -8.67 32.67 -25.35
N PHE A 258 -8.51 33.65 -26.22
CA PHE A 258 -8.33 35.04 -25.82
C PHE A 258 -8.78 36.00 -26.93
N LYS A 259 -9.03 37.25 -26.54
CA LYS A 259 -9.50 38.30 -27.45
C LYS A 259 -8.36 39.27 -27.75
N ILE A 260 -8.07 39.47 -29.04
CA ILE A 260 -7.17 40.52 -29.52
C ILE A 260 -7.99 41.40 -30.46
N GLU A 261 -8.15 42.67 -30.10
CA GLU A 261 -8.77 43.71 -30.94
C GLU A 261 -10.17 43.42 -31.50
N GLY A 262 -10.98 42.64 -30.77
CA GLY A 262 -12.33 42.29 -31.25
C GLY A 262 -12.46 40.83 -31.62
N ASP A 263 -11.38 40.19 -32.05
CA ASP A 263 -11.40 38.81 -32.54
C ASP A 263 -11.00 37.81 -31.46
N ILE A 264 -11.72 36.70 -31.44
CA ILE A 264 -11.37 35.54 -30.61
C ILE A 264 -10.32 34.73 -31.38
N THR A 265 -9.19 34.45 -30.73
CA THR A 265 -8.18 33.54 -31.26
C THR A 265 -7.94 32.38 -30.29
N ASP A 266 -7.62 31.22 -30.87
CA ASP A 266 -7.29 29.99 -30.15
C ASP A 266 -5.84 29.54 -30.39
N LEU A 267 -5.18 29.03 -29.34
CA LEU A 267 -3.87 28.37 -29.41
C LEU A 267 -3.94 27.01 -28.74
N ARG A 268 -3.30 26.02 -29.36
CA ARG A 268 -3.24 24.65 -28.86
C ARG A 268 -1.89 24.31 -28.24
N ASP A 269 -1.92 23.54 -27.17
CA ASP A 269 -0.75 22.97 -26.53
C ASP A 269 -1.03 21.49 -26.22
N TRP A 270 -0.15 20.62 -26.71
CA TRP A 270 -0.22 19.19 -26.45
C TRP A 270 1.11 18.70 -25.92
N ARG A 271 1.03 17.87 -24.88
CA ARG A 271 2.18 17.33 -24.16
C ARG A 271 1.93 15.85 -23.87
N LEU A 272 3.01 15.09 -23.99
CA LEU A 272 3.09 13.70 -23.54
C LEU A 272 4.39 13.51 -22.77
N HIS A 273 4.31 12.91 -21.58
CA HIS A 273 5.48 12.53 -20.80
C HIS A 273 5.48 11.05 -20.47
N VAL A 274 6.66 10.44 -20.53
CA VAL A 274 6.97 9.20 -19.83
C VAL A 274 7.74 9.59 -18.57
N ASN A 275 7.22 9.19 -17.42
CA ASN A 275 7.75 9.57 -16.12
C ASN A 275 8.28 8.37 -15.34
N TYR A 276 9.31 8.61 -14.53
CA TYR A 276 9.87 7.65 -13.58
C TYR A 276 9.94 8.23 -12.17
N ALA A 277 9.28 7.57 -11.22
CA ALA A 277 9.33 7.90 -9.79
C ALA A 277 10.59 7.30 -9.14
N LEU A 278 11.54 8.18 -8.82
CA LEU A 278 12.84 7.85 -8.24
C LEU A 278 12.73 7.34 -6.79
N LEU A 279 11.87 7.97 -5.99
CA LEU A 279 11.69 7.65 -4.58
C LEU A 279 10.21 7.64 -4.22
N ARG A 280 9.79 6.63 -3.45
CA ARG A 280 8.44 6.52 -2.90
C ARG A 280 8.53 5.97 -1.47
N ALA A 281 8.32 6.83 -0.48
CA ALA A 281 8.21 6.38 0.91
C ALA A 281 6.83 5.74 1.15
N THR A 282 6.77 4.66 1.93
CA THR A 282 5.52 4.01 2.34
C THR A 282 5.02 4.61 3.65
N GLY A 283 3.76 5.05 3.73
CA GLY A 283 3.17 5.65 4.93
C GLY A 283 2.02 6.62 4.64
N SER A 284 1.45 7.20 5.71
CA SER A 284 0.41 8.25 5.64
C SER A 284 0.96 9.60 5.17
N SER A 285 2.23 9.87 5.44
CA SER A 285 3.00 10.99 4.88
C SER A 285 4.08 10.43 3.97
N ARG A 286 4.09 10.82 2.69
CA ARG A 286 5.09 10.34 1.73
C ARG A 286 5.55 11.41 0.76
N TRP A 287 6.80 11.31 0.33
CA TRP A 287 7.38 12.11 -0.74
C TRP A 287 7.53 11.27 -2.01
N GLU A 288 7.33 11.92 -3.16
CA GLU A 288 7.56 11.38 -4.49
C GLU A 288 8.40 12.36 -5.30
N LEU A 289 9.52 11.87 -5.83
CA LEU A 289 10.34 12.60 -6.80
C LEU A 289 10.22 11.89 -8.15
N GLY A 290 9.83 12.61 -9.19
CA GLY A 290 9.64 12.10 -10.54
C GLY A 290 10.47 12.86 -11.57
N LEU A 291 10.96 12.14 -12.57
CA LEU A 291 11.53 12.70 -13.79
C LEU A 291 10.65 12.32 -14.97
N GLY A 292 10.31 13.28 -15.82
CA GLY A 292 9.53 13.08 -17.03
C GLY A 292 10.28 13.57 -18.27
N LEU A 293 10.06 12.89 -19.39
CA LEU A 293 10.51 13.35 -20.69
C LEU A 293 9.48 13.04 -21.76
N GLY A 294 9.38 13.89 -22.77
CA GLY A 294 8.60 13.55 -23.96
C GLY A 294 8.39 14.74 -24.91
N PRO A 295 7.60 14.53 -25.96
CA PRO A 295 7.34 15.58 -26.94
C PRO A 295 6.30 16.57 -26.42
N ARG A 296 6.48 17.84 -26.79
CA ARG A 296 5.47 18.88 -26.68
C ARG A 296 5.33 19.62 -28.00
N THR A 297 4.09 19.88 -28.38
CA THR A 297 3.75 20.68 -29.55
C THR A 297 2.94 21.88 -29.09
N ARG A 298 3.38 23.09 -29.43
CA ARG A 298 2.70 24.31 -29.00
C ARG A 298 2.56 25.30 -30.13
N GLU A 299 1.35 25.84 -30.28
CA GLU A 299 1.08 26.91 -31.23
C GLU A 299 1.44 28.27 -30.64
N TYR A 300 2.09 29.08 -31.47
CA TYR A 300 2.41 30.47 -31.22
C TYR A 300 1.77 31.34 -32.31
N MET A 301 1.32 32.53 -31.93
CA MET A 301 0.85 33.52 -32.88
C MET A 301 1.94 34.53 -33.17
N ARG A 302 2.13 34.84 -34.45
CA ARG A 302 2.88 35.98 -34.93
C ARG A 302 1.91 37.00 -35.50
N ILE A 303 2.03 38.24 -35.07
CA ILE A 303 1.24 39.36 -35.56
C ILE A 303 2.23 40.34 -36.19
N GLN A 304 2.05 40.63 -37.47
CA GLN A 304 2.87 41.61 -38.20
C GLN A 304 2.15 42.95 -38.23
N THR A 305 2.87 44.03 -37.91
CA THR A 305 2.39 45.41 -38.10
C THR A 305 3.16 46.07 -39.24
N SER A 306 2.49 46.91 -40.02
CA SER A 306 3.12 47.81 -40.99
C SER A 306 2.57 49.21 -40.78
N SER A 307 3.45 50.19 -40.55
CA SER A 307 3.10 51.63 -40.45
C SER A 307 1.88 51.93 -39.56
N GLY A 308 1.86 51.39 -38.33
CA GLY A 308 0.78 51.64 -37.36
C GLY A 308 -0.54 50.88 -37.60
N ALA A 309 -0.63 50.04 -38.64
CA ALA A 309 -1.76 49.16 -38.91
C ALA A 309 -1.36 47.67 -38.87
N TYR A 310 -2.27 46.81 -38.43
CA TYR A 310 -2.05 45.35 -38.43
C TYR A 310 -2.06 44.82 -39.86
N ALA A 311 -0.94 44.24 -40.28
CA ALA A 311 -0.70 43.82 -41.66
C ALA A 311 -0.98 42.33 -41.90
N GLY A 312 -0.94 41.50 -40.85
CA GLY A 312 -1.24 40.07 -40.95
C GLY A 312 -1.08 39.30 -39.64
N ARG A 313 -1.75 38.16 -39.54
CA ARG A 313 -1.60 37.18 -38.45
C ARG A 313 -1.13 35.86 -39.05
N SER A 314 -0.23 35.18 -38.36
CA SER A 314 0.22 33.83 -38.73
C SER A 314 0.40 32.93 -37.51
N LYS A 315 0.02 31.65 -37.62
CA LYS A 315 0.28 30.63 -36.58
C LYS A 315 1.55 29.83 -36.88
N HIS A 316 2.29 29.51 -35.83
CA HIS A 316 3.49 28.70 -35.88
C HIS A 316 3.43 27.55 -34.86
N ASN A 317 3.82 26.34 -35.28
CA ASN A 317 3.91 25.17 -34.42
C ASN A 317 5.36 24.97 -33.97
N LEU A 318 5.60 25.02 -32.66
CA LEU A 318 6.85 24.61 -32.03
C LEU A 318 6.77 23.11 -31.72
N LEU A 319 7.69 22.33 -32.28
CA LEU A 319 7.97 20.96 -31.84
C LEU A 319 9.16 21.00 -30.88
N ALA A 320 8.99 20.44 -29.68
CA ALA A 320 9.99 20.53 -28.62
C ALA A 320 10.11 19.22 -27.82
N ALA A 321 11.27 19.01 -27.24
CA ALA A 321 11.47 18.03 -26.17
C ALA A 321 11.20 18.72 -24.82
N ASP A 322 10.35 18.13 -24.01
CA ASP A 322 9.96 18.65 -22.70
C ASP A 322 10.53 17.74 -21.60
N PHE A 323 11.18 18.36 -20.62
CA PHE A 323 11.79 17.69 -19.48
C PHE A 323 11.08 18.15 -18.22
N GLN A 324 10.66 17.20 -17.39
CA GLN A 324 9.89 17.47 -16.18
C GLN A 324 10.63 16.95 -14.94
N LEU A 325 10.66 17.76 -13.90
CA LEU A 325 11.03 17.38 -12.54
C LEU A 325 9.83 17.64 -11.64
N ARG A 326 9.33 16.61 -10.97
CA ARG A 326 8.15 16.70 -10.11
C ARG A 326 8.48 16.26 -8.69
N LEU A 327 8.09 17.08 -7.72
CA LEU A 327 8.16 16.76 -6.30
C LEU A 327 6.74 16.80 -5.71
N ARG A 328 6.26 15.70 -5.13
CA ARG A 328 4.95 15.63 -4.47
C ARG A 328 5.09 15.22 -3.01
N HIS A 329 4.32 15.86 -2.15
CA HIS A 329 4.15 15.51 -0.75
C HIS A 329 2.70 15.14 -0.48
N PHE A 330 2.48 13.89 -0.08
CA PHE A 330 1.18 13.38 0.33
C PHE A 330 1.12 13.48 1.85
N MET A 331 0.22 14.31 2.39
CA MET A 331 0.18 14.61 3.84
C MET A 331 -0.83 13.75 4.60
N SER A 332 -1.95 13.41 3.96
CA SER A 332 -3.03 12.61 4.55
C SER A 332 -3.84 11.89 3.46
N ARG A 333 -4.88 11.13 3.84
CA ARG A 333 -5.81 10.52 2.88
C ARG A 333 -6.56 11.63 2.13
N GLY A 334 -5.99 12.03 1.00
CA GLY A 334 -6.62 12.90 0.03
C GLY A 334 -6.01 14.29 -0.13
N LEU A 335 -5.03 14.70 0.69
CA LEU A 335 -4.34 15.98 0.51
C LEU A 335 -2.93 15.76 -0.07
N VAL A 336 -2.70 16.29 -1.26
CA VAL A 336 -1.40 16.26 -1.94
C VAL A 336 -0.96 17.67 -2.29
N MET A 337 0.27 18.01 -1.91
CA MET A 337 0.96 19.18 -2.43
C MET A 337 1.98 18.75 -3.46
N GLY A 338 2.14 19.54 -4.52
CA GLY A 338 3.10 19.26 -5.57
C GLY A 338 3.81 20.51 -6.04
N LEU A 339 5.07 20.33 -6.38
CA LEU A 339 5.91 21.30 -7.07
C LEU A 339 6.38 20.63 -8.37
N GLU A 340 6.17 21.29 -9.50
CA GLU A 340 6.61 20.80 -10.80
C GLU A 340 7.46 21.85 -11.50
N PHE A 341 8.62 21.42 -12.00
CA PHE A 341 9.48 22.18 -12.87
C PHE A 341 9.45 21.54 -14.26
N ASN A 342 9.18 22.34 -15.30
CA ASN A 342 9.35 21.87 -16.68
C ASN A 342 10.36 22.74 -17.41
N TYR A 343 11.19 22.09 -18.22
CA TYR A 343 12.17 22.69 -19.11
C TYR A 343 11.90 22.27 -20.55
N LEU A 344 11.60 23.25 -21.40
CA LEU A 344 11.23 23.02 -22.79
C LEU A 344 12.40 23.35 -23.73
N MET A 345 12.83 22.36 -24.50
CA MET A 345 13.87 22.48 -25.52
C MET A 345 13.25 22.48 -26.93
N GLY A 346 13.16 23.66 -27.55
CA GLY A 346 12.64 23.82 -28.90
C GLY A 346 13.51 23.16 -29.96
N MET A 347 12.91 22.37 -30.86
CA MET A 347 13.60 21.67 -31.94
C MET A 347 13.30 22.28 -33.31
N PHE A 348 12.03 22.47 -33.61
CA PHE A 348 11.56 22.98 -34.91
C PHE A 348 10.46 24.01 -34.72
N LEU A 349 10.51 25.08 -35.52
CA LEU A 349 9.40 26.03 -35.64
C LEU A 349 8.86 26.00 -37.07
N ILE A 350 7.59 25.62 -37.22
CA ILE A 350 6.92 25.40 -38.51
C ILE A 350 5.83 26.45 -38.69
N GLY A 351 5.77 27.11 -39.85
CA GLY A 351 4.77 28.17 -40.14
C GLY A 351 3.60 27.73 -41.02
N GLU A 352 2.71 28.69 -41.33
CA GLU A 352 1.39 28.52 -41.97
C GLU A 352 1.34 27.80 -43.34
N ASN A 353 2.49 27.52 -43.98
CA ASN A 353 2.59 26.71 -45.20
C ASN A 353 3.38 25.39 -45.00
N ASN A 354 3.47 24.88 -43.77
CA ASN A 354 4.29 23.72 -43.38
C ASN A 354 5.80 23.83 -43.70
N GLY A 355 6.26 25.02 -44.08
CA GLY A 355 7.68 25.31 -44.23
C GLY A 355 8.35 25.45 -42.87
N VAL A 356 9.56 24.91 -42.75
CA VAL A 356 10.41 25.12 -41.56
C VAL A 356 10.91 26.56 -41.57
N VAL A 357 10.46 27.35 -40.60
CA VAL A 357 10.83 28.76 -40.43
C VAL A 357 12.16 28.89 -39.71
N ALA A 358 12.45 27.95 -38.79
CA ALA A 358 13.74 27.83 -38.12
C ALA A 358 14.06 26.38 -37.77
N ASN A 359 15.28 25.95 -38.08
CA ASN A 359 15.88 24.70 -37.62
C ASN A 359 16.74 25.00 -36.40
N ASN A 360 16.42 24.37 -35.26
CA ASN A 360 17.15 24.53 -34.01
C ASN A 360 17.20 26.01 -33.56
N PRO A 361 16.05 26.62 -33.19
CA PRO A 361 15.97 28.03 -32.78
C PRO A 361 16.91 28.29 -31.58
N SER A 362 18.11 28.77 -31.87
CA SER A 362 19.28 28.69 -30.98
C SER A 362 19.57 30.04 -30.35
N LYS A 363 18.95 30.25 -29.18
CA LYS A 363 19.48 30.86 -27.94
C LYS A 363 18.30 30.99 -26.98
N LEU A 364 17.88 29.86 -26.42
CA LEU A 364 16.76 29.78 -25.48
C LEU A 364 17.15 30.36 -24.12
N LEU A 365 16.64 31.55 -23.80
CA LEU A 365 16.74 32.15 -22.46
C LEU A 365 15.62 31.59 -21.56
N GLY A 366 15.72 30.32 -21.16
CA GLY A 366 14.96 29.74 -20.06
C GLY A 366 13.44 29.60 -20.26
N ASN A 367 13.01 28.44 -20.74
CA ASN A 367 11.63 27.99 -20.56
C ASN A 367 11.54 27.27 -19.23
N MET A 368 11.06 27.97 -18.20
CA MET A 368 10.85 27.38 -16.88
C MET A 368 9.41 27.62 -16.47
N SER A 369 8.72 26.53 -16.14
CA SER A 369 7.48 26.62 -15.37
C SER A 369 7.68 26.12 -13.96
N VAL A 370 6.98 26.74 -13.03
CA VAL A 370 6.80 26.27 -11.67
C VAL A 370 5.31 26.14 -11.42
N LYS A 371 4.83 24.93 -11.13
CA LYS A 371 3.43 24.66 -10.77
C LYS A 371 3.37 24.23 -9.30
N LEU A 372 2.56 24.93 -8.52
CA LEU A 372 2.14 24.54 -7.18
C LEU A 372 0.74 23.90 -7.27
N THR A 373 0.62 22.64 -6.85
CA THR A 373 -0.66 21.91 -6.92
C THR A 373 -1.14 21.53 -5.53
N GLY A 374 -2.44 21.65 -5.28
CA GLY A 374 -3.17 21.09 -4.15
C GLY A 374 -4.27 20.15 -4.64
N GLN A 375 -4.24 18.88 -4.26
CA GLN A 375 -5.26 17.90 -4.63
C GLN A 375 -6.10 17.51 -3.41
N LEU A 376 -7.42 17.37 -3.61
CA LEU A 376 -8.40 16.91 -2.63
C LEU A 376 -9.18 15.70 -3.16
N LEU A 377 -9.15 14.58 -2.44
CA LEU A 377 -9.93 13.40 -2.76
C LEU A 377 -11.38 13.54 -2.25
N LEU A 378 -12.37 13.46 -3.13
CA LEU A 378 -13.78 13.51 -2.76
C LEU A 378 -14.35 12.12 -2.45
N SER A 379 -13.88 11.10 -3.16
CA SER A 379 -14.25 9.68 -2.97
C SER A 379 -13.16 8.77 -3.55
N ASP A 380 -13.34 7.45 -3.46
CA ASP A 380 -12.41 6.48 -4.05
C ASP A 380 -12.25 6.64 -5.58
N ARG A 381 -13.22 7.28 -6.26
CA ARG A 381 -13.24 7.47 -7.72
C ARG A 381 -13.10 8.90 -8.20
N TRP A 382 -13.32 9.89 -7.34
CA TRP A 382 -13.36 11.31 -7.74
C TRP A 382 -12.37 12.16 -6.96
N GLU A 383 -11.66 13.02 -7.68
CA GLU A 383 -10.61 13.91 -7.16
C GLU A 383 -10.78 15.31 -7.75
N VAL A 384 -10.59 16.33 -6.91
CA VAL A 384 -10.49 17.73 -7.35
C VAL A 384 -9.05 18.16 -7.19
N GLU A 385 -8.47 18.75 -8.22
CA GLU A 385 -7.15 19.40 -8.14
C GLU A 385 -7.30 20.89 -8.37
N LEU A 386 -6.73 21.67 -7.46
CA LEU A 386 -6.52 23.09 -7.57
C LEU A 386 -5.03 23.34 -7.79
N ALA A 387 -4.66 24.19 -8.73
CA ALA A 387 -3.26 24.54 -8.90
C ALA A 387 -3.06 26.02 -9.20
N LEU A 388 -1.89 26.51 -8.82
CA LEU A 388 -1.35 27.80 -9.23
C LEU A 388 -0.10 27.51 -10.04
N SER A 389 0.01 28.05 -11.24
CA SER A 389 1.21 27.89 -12.06
C SER A 389 1.75 29.24 -12.51
N GLY A 390 3.06 29.39 -12.40
CA GLY A 390 3.83 30.42 -13.09
C GLY A 390 4.62 29.80 -14.25
N HIS A 391 4.55 30.39 -15.43
CA HIS A 391 5.36 29.99 -16.58
C HIS A 391 6.10 31.20 -17.14
N ARG A 392 7.41 31.06 -17.39
CA ARG A 392 8.16 31.95 -18.27
C ARG A 392 8.68 31.16 -19.46
N ASP A 393 8.18 31.46 -20.66
CA ASP A 393 8.77 31.00 -21.91
C ASP A 393 9.59 32.12 -22.52
N SER A 394 10.79 31.83 -23.03
CA SER A 394 11.40 32.67 -24.05
C SER A 394 11.88 31.87 -25.25
N LEU A 395 11.48 32.28 -26.46
CA LEU A 395 11.88 31.63 -27.70
C LEU A 395 12.56 32.66 -28.60
N THR A 396 13.86 32.52 -28.81
CA THR A 396 14.59 33.33 -29.79
C THR A 396 14.86 32.52 -31.05
N PHE A 397 14.53 33.05 -32.22
CA PHE A 397 14.75 32.39 -33.51
C PHE A 397 15.25 33.35 -34.60
N SER A 398 15.99 32.79 -35.55
CA SER A 398 16.47 33.46 -36.77
C SER A 398 16.33 32.47 -37.93
N GLY A 399 15.96 32.94 -39.14
CA GLY A 399 15.67 32.04 -40.26
C GLY A 399 15.19 32.74 -41.54
N ASN A 400 15.02 31.97 -42.62
CA ASN A 400 14.64 32.48 -43.94
C ASN A 400 13.28 33.20 -43.89
N GLY A 401 13.24 34.45 -44.36
CA GLY A 401 12.04 35.31 -44.30
C GLY A 401 11.92 36.14 -43.02
N ILE A 402 12.92 36.11 -42.13
CA ILE A 402 13.01 36.94 -40.94
C ILE A 402 14.28 37.79 -41.02
N THR A 403 14.14 39.09 -41.29
CA THR A 403 15.23 40.05 -41.15
C THR A 403 15.43 40.36 -39.66
N GLY A 404 16.39 39.69 -39.01
CA GLY A 404 16.78 39.94 -37.62
C GLY A 404 16.51 38.77 -36.64
N THR A 405 16.76 39.02 -35.36
CA THR A 405 16.51 38.09 -34.26
C THR A 405 15.13 38.39 -33.67
N ALA A 406 14.21 37.43 -33.74
CA ALA A 406 12.90 37.54 -33.10
C ALA A 406 12.93 36.79 -31.75
N SER A 407 12.43 37.42 -30.68
CA SER A 407 12.23 36.78 -29.37
C SER A 407 10.75 36.80 -29.01
N ILE A 408 10.23 35.69 -28.50
CA ILE A 408 8.90 35.58 -27.89
C ILE A 408 9.13 35.42 -26.40
N GLU A 409 8.67 36.35 -25.56
CA GLU A 409 8.64 36.15 -24.10
C GLU A 409 7.19 36.04 -23.61
N ASN A 410 6.84 34.93 -22.96
CA ASN A 410 5.56 34.77 -22.30
C ASN A 410 5.80 34.62 -20.80
N LEU A 411 5.36 35.60 -20.00
CA LEU A 411 5.27 35.47 -18.55
C LEU A 411 3.81 35.34 -18.15
N LEU A 412 3.51 34.30 -17.39
CA LEU A 412 2.15 33.86 -17.19
C LEU A 412 1.95 33.36 -15.77
N LEU A 413 0.89 33.83 -15.12
CA LEU A 413 0.44 33.34 -13.82
C LEU A 413 -1.03 32.92 -13.93
N ARG A 414 -1.37 31.68 -13.60
CA ARG A 414 -2.72 31.13 -13.77
C ARG A 414 -3.16 30.30 -12.57
N GLY A 415 -4.47 30.33 -12.31
CA GLY A 415 -5.16 29.36 -11.48
C GLY A 415 -5.81 28.27 -12.31
N TYR A 416 -5.74 27.03 -11.83
CA TYR A 416 -6.32 25.83 -12.44
C TYR A 416 -7.29 25.20 -11.46
N ALA A 417 -8.42 24.75 -11.97
CA ALA A 417 -9.30 23.81 -11.30
C ALA A 417 -9.57 22.64 -12.24
N SER A 418 -9.44 21.41 -11.73
CA SER A 418 -9.70 20.20 -12.50
C SER A 418 -10.52 19.20 -11.69
N LEU A 419 -11.39 18.48 -12.40
CA LEU A 419 -12.16 17.36 -11.88
C LEU A 419 -11.63 16.09 -12.54
N ASN A 420 -11.18 15.15 -11.72
CA ASN A 420 -10.50 13.94 -12.15
C ASN A 420 -11.29 12.70 -11.71
N PHE A 421 -11.41 11.74 -12.61
CA PHE A 421 -11.97 10.42 -12.40
C PHE A 421 -10.85 9.36 -12.36
N ARG A 422 -10.89 8.49 -11.36
CA ARG A 422 -9.91 7.40 -11.16
C ARG A 422 -10.53 6.06 -11.55
N PHE A 423 -9.81 5.30 -12.39
CA PHE A 423 -10.15 3.95 -12.84
C PHE A 423 -9.41 2.88 -12.06
#